data_AF-A0A9X0CNV3-F1
#
_entry.id   AF-A0A9X0CNV3-F1
#
_cell.length_a   1.000
_cell.length_b   1.000
_cell.length_c   1.000
_cell.angle_alpha   90.00
_cell.angle_beta   90.00
_cell.angle_gamma   90.00
#
_symmetry.space_group_name_H-M   'P 1'
#
loop_
_entity.id
_entity.type
_entity.pdbx_description
1 polymer ?
#
loop_
_entity_poly.entity_id
_entity_poly.type
_entity_poly.pdbx_seq_one_letter_code
_entity_poly.pdbx_strand_id
1 'polypeptide(L)'
;MEDFTDRLFHFNTQVSVTESAVLRLCSRLDMIRNTTEEATRSVWSLDSQPQRPRRRVSLKVGGRLFETWEDNLDNHPDTLLGSPEKELFYDRGTKTYVFDRDPQMFRNILNYYRLGRLHFSSDYCADEFRDELSFFRISINAVANCCWMIIDNPGKFDSTKCSTWRIRMRG
;
A
#
# COMPACT_ATOMS: atom_id res chain seq x y z
N MET A 1 -40.65 -55.37 -1.04
CA MET A 1 -40.82 -55.70 -2.47
C MET A 1 -40.07 -54.60 -3.22
N GLU A 2 -38.75 -54.70 -3.18
CA GLU A 2 -37.92 -55.30 -4.25
C GLU A 2 -37.91 -54.39 -5.48
N ASP A 3 -36.81 -54.04 -6.15
CA ASP A 3 -35.36 -54.10 -5.94
C ASP A 3 -34.79 -53.44 -7.23
N PHE A 4 -33.48 -53.56 -7.45
CA PHE A 4 -32.80 -53.62 -8.76
C PHE A 4 -32.00 -52.43 -9.29
N THR A 5 -30.79 -52.81 -9.69
CA THR A 5 -29.55 -52.10 -9.95
C THR A 5 -29.27 -51.88 -11.45
N ASP A 6 -28.21 -51.09 -11.70
CA ASP A 6 -27.28 -51.12 -12.83
C ASP A 6 -27.65 -50.53 -14.21
N ARG A 7 -26.85 -49.55 -14.63
CA ARG A 7 -26.12 -49.57 -15.92
C ARG A 7 -25.03 -48.48 -15.99
N LEU A 8 -23.78 -48.95 -15.95
CA LEU A 8 -22.54 -48.25 -16.30
C LEU A 8 -22.26 -48.35 -17.82
N PHE A 9 -21.26 -47.56 -18.28
CA PHE A 9 -20.48 -47.65 -19.54
C PHE A 9 -21.16 -47.05 -20.79
N HIS A 10 -20.54 -46.25 -21.67
CA HIS A 10 -19.15 -46.00 -22.12
C HIS A 10 -19.01 -44.50 -22.52
N PHE A 11 -17.88 -43.85 -22.84
CA PHE A 11 -16.66 -44.24 -23.56
C PHE A 11 -15.51 -43.27 -23.21
N ASN A 12 -14.30 -43.81 -23.29
CA ASN A 12 -13.01 -43.23 -22.98
C ASN A 12 -12.20 -43.17 -24.29
N THR A 13 -11.42 -42.11 -24.52
CA THR A 13 -10.39 -42.00 -25.58
C THR A 13 -9.36 -40.95 -25.13
N GLN A 14 -8.26 -41.34 -24.48
CA GLN A 14 -6.88 -41.60 -24.99
C GLN A 14 -6.23 -40.43 -25.77
N VAL A 15 -4.95 -40.01 -25.61
CA VAL A 15 -3.81 -40.29 -24.71
C VAL A 15 -2.68 -39.25 -25.01
N SER A 16 -1.88 -38.91 -23.97
CA SER A 16 -0.48 -38.37 -23.91
C SER A 16 -0.07 -37.08 -24.63
N VAL A 17 0.63 -36.14 -23.94
CA VAL A 17 2.08 -35.80 -24.10
C VAL A 17 2.63 -34.99 -22.88
N THR A 18 3.70 -35.52 -22.26
CA THR A 18 4.81 -34.95 -21.42
C THR A 18 4.62 -34.20 -20.10
N GLU A 19 5.29 -34.73 -19.07
CA GLU A 19 5.83 -34.06 -17.88
C GLU A 19 6.80 -32.93 -18.27
N SER A 20 6.46 -31.67 -17.96
CA SER A 20 7.38 -30.64 -17.45
C SER A 20 6.68 -29.28 -17.44
N ALA A 21 5.78 -29.08 -16.48
CA ALA A 21 5.33 -27.75 -16.07
C ALA A 21 4.59 -27.88 -14.74
N VAL A 22 5.40 -27.88 -13.68
CA VAL A 22 4.96 -27.70 -12.30
C VAL A 22 4.19 -26.38 -12.22
N LEU A 23 3.10 -26.39 -11.46
CA LEU A 23 2.29 -25.26 -11.04
C LEU A 23 1.20 -24.81 -12.02
N ARG A 24 -0.02 -25.32 -11.81
CA ARG A 24 -1.19 -24.52 -11.41
C ARG A 24 -2.43 -25.40 -11.37
N LEU A 25 -3.25 -25.15 -10.34
CA LEU A 25 -4.66 -25.50 -10.21
C LEU A 25 -5.00 -26.98 -9.99
N CYS A 26 -4.91 -27.41 -8.75
CA CYS A 26 -5.87 -28.36 -8.16
C CYS A 26 -6.13 -27.92 -6.72
N SER A 27 -7.29 -28.08 -6.09
CA SER A 27 -8.70 -28.26 -6.47
C SER A 27 -9.37 -28.33 -5.10
N ARG A 28 -10.38 -27.49 -4.85
CA ARG A 28 -10.98 -27.33 -3.52
C ARG A 28 -11.93 -28.48 -3.13
N LEU A 29 -11.90 -29.60 -3.84
CA LEU A 29 -12.75 -30.77 -3.63
C LEU A 29 -11.92 -32.00 -3.99
N ASP A 30 -12.03 -33.05 -3.16
CA ASP A 30 -11.42 -34.40 -3.28
C ASP A 30 -10.24 -34.71 -2.34
N MET A 31 -10.51 -34.68 -1.03
CA MET A 31 -9.86 -35.57 -0.05
C MET A 31 -10.89 -36.17 0.93
N ILE A 32 -12.02 -36.66 0.41
CA ILE A 32 -12.90 -37.55 1.18
C ILE A 32 -12.55 -38.99 0.81
N ARG A 33 -11.73 -39.66 1.62
CA ARG A 33 -11.80 -41.11 1.83
C ARG A 33 -11.06 -41.50 3.11
N ASN A 34 -11.88 -41.88 4.09
CA ASN A 34 -11.57 -42.35 5.44
C ASN A 34 -10.48 -43.43 5.48
N THR A 35 -9.60 -43.35 6.47
CA THR A 35 -9.33 -44.49 7.35
C THR A 35 -9.10 -43.96 8.76
N THR A 36 -9.67 -44.68 9.70
CA THR A 36 -9.81 -44.41 11.13
C THR A 36 -8.49 -44.12 11.84
N GLU A 37 -8.34 -42.91 12.40
CA GLU A 37 -7.56 -42.54 13.61
C GLU A 37 -7.48 -41.00 13.72
N GLU A 38 -8.61 -40.35 14.01
CA GLU A 38 -8.72 -38.88 14.05
C GLU A 38 -9.07 -38.37 15.46
N ALA A 39 -8.05 -38.16 16.31
CA ALA A 39 -8.19 -37.27 17.47
C ALA A 39 -6.86 -36.70 18.00
N THR A 40 -5.85 -36.50 17.15
CA THR A 40 -4.80 -35.51 17.45
C THR A 40 -4.84 -34.47 16.35
N ARG A 41 -5.73 -33.50 16.56
CA ARG A 41 -5.79 -32.23 15.84
C ARG A 41 -4.38 -31.66 15.74
N SER A 42 -3.72 -31.83 14.61
CA SER A 42 -2.61 -30.97 14.23
C SER A 42 -3.21 -29.58 14.08
N VAL A 43 -3.17 -28.83 15.17
CA VAL A 43 -3.29 -27.38 15.17
C VAL A 43 -2.13 -26.91 14.29
N TRP A 44 -2.37 -26.78 12.99
CA TRP A 44 -1.56 -25.92 12.15
C TRP A 44 -1.79 -24.53 12.73
N SER A 45 -0.91 -24.14 13.65
CA SER A 45 -0.97 -22.83 14.28
C SER A 45 -0.90 -21.81 13.15
N LEU A 46 -2.01 -21.11 12.91
CA LEU A 46 -2.08 -19.96 12.00
C LEU A 46 -1.08 -18.86 12.39
N ASP A 47 -0.44 -18.99 13.56
CA ASP A 47 0.51 -18.08 14.16
C ASP A 47 1.95 -18.21 13.61
N SER A 48 2.22 -19.22 12.78
CA SER A 48 3.55 -19.47 12.21
C SER A 48 3.63 -19.16 10.71
N GLN A 49 2.95 -18.13 10.23
CA GLN A 49 3.30 -17.59 8.92
C GLN A 49 4.68 -16.91 9.04
N PRO A 50 5.67 -17.24 8.18
CA PRO A 50 6.93 -16.52 8.15
C PRO A 50 6.60 -15.06 7.85
N GLN A 51 6.81 -14.20 8.85
CA GLN A 51 6.62 -12.77 8.71
C GLN A 51 7.49 -12.33 7.54
N ARG A 52 6.86 -11.90 6.44
CA ARG A 52 7.60 -11.41 5.28
C ARG A 52 8.55 -10.33 5.80
N PRO A 53 9.85 -10.37 5.45
CA PRO A 53 10.78 -9.37 5.93
C PRO A 53 10.26 -7.99 5.48
N ARG A 54 10.04 -7.09 6.44
CA ARG A 54 9.54 -5.75 6.16
C ARG A 54 10.46 -5.07 5.15
N ARG A 55 9.92 -4.64 4.01
CA ARG A 55 10.70 -3.99 2.96
C ARG A 55 10.87 -2.52 3.30
N ARG A 56 12.10 -2.01 3.19
CA ARG A 56 12.37 -0.57 3.27
C ARG A 56 12.33 0.03 1.87
N VAL A 57 11.75 1.22 1.80
CA VAL A 57 11.54 1.99 0.58
C VAL A 57 12.23 3.34 0.72
N SER A 58 12.98 3.69 -0.31
CA SER A 58 13.70 4.96 -0.43
C SER A 58 12.90 5.95 -1.28
N LEU A 59 12.70 7.16 -0.76
CA LEU A 59 11.95 8.24 -1.39
C LEU A 59 12.86 9.49 -1.46
N LYS A 60 13.23 9.93 -2.66
CA LYS A 60 14.00 11.15 -2.89
C LYS A 60 13.04 12.29 -3.24
N VAL A 61 12.92 13.28 -2.37
CA VAL A 61 12.00 14.41 -2.51
C VAL A 61 12.78 15.71 -2.50
N GLY A 62 12.71 16.51 -3.56
CA GLY A 62 13.42 17.80 -3.66
C GLY A 62 14.93 17.69 -3.39
N GLY A 63 15.54 16.57 -3.77
CA GLY A 63 16.95 16.26 -3.52
C GLY A 63 17.26 15.61 -2.17
N ARG A 64 16.32 15.59 -1.19
CA ARG A 64 16.50 14.95 0.12
C ARG A 64 16.03 13.50 0.11
N LEU A 65 16.82 12.60 0.66
CA LEU A 65 16.46 11.19 0.80
C LEU A 65 15.68 10.93 2.10
N PHE A 66 14.57 10.22 1.96
CA PHE A 66 13.73 9.71 3.05
C PHE A 66 13.64 8.19 2.93
N GLU A 67 13.50 7.52 4.06
CA GLU A 67 13.37 6.06 4.12
C GLU A 67 12.18 5.70 5.02
N THR A 68 11.39 4.72 4.61
CA THR A 68 10.26 4.21 5.39
C THR A 68 10.02 2.74 5.09
N TRP A 69 9.18 2.09 5.90
CA TRP A 69 8.67 0.76 5.61
C TRP A 69 7.56 0.82 4.57
N GLU A 70 7.51 -0.16 3.68
CA GLU A 70 6.45 -0.30 2.68
C GLU A 70 5.07 -0.43 3.34
N ASP A 71 4.97 -1.19 4.44
CA ASP A 71 3.77 -1.35 5.27
C ASP A 71 3.15 0.01 5.68
N ASN A 72 3.97 1.04 5.93
CA ASN A 72 3.46 2.36 6.31
C ASN A 72 2.72 3.04 5.15
N LEU A 73 3.18 2.82 3.93
CA LEU A 73 2.55 3.38 2.74
C LEU A 73 1.24 2.63 2.42
N ASP A 74 1.24 1.31 2.62
CA ASP A 74 0.10 0.43 2.38
C ASP A 74 -1.09 0.70 3.31
N ASN A 75 -0.88 1.40 4.44
CA ASN A 75 -1.96 1.84 5.33
C ASN A 75 -2.94 2.83 4.68
N HIS A 76 -2.53 3.49 3.59
CA HIS A 76 -3.34 4.53 2.92
C HIS A 76 -3.36 4.30 1.40
N PRO A 77 -4.04 3.24 0.91
CA PRO A 77 -4.00 2.83 -0.49
C PRO A 77 -4.69 3.81 -1.46
N ASP A 78 -5.49 4.74 -0.92
CA ASP A 78 -6.19 5.80 -1.64
C ASP A 78 -5.26 6.98 -2.03
N THR A 79 -4.05 7.04 -1.48
CA THR A 79 -3.10 8.11 -1.76
C THR A 79 -2.11 7.75 -2.87
N LEU A 80 -1.32 8.72 -3.33
CA LEU A 80 -0.30 8.49 -4.35
C LEU A 80 0.74 7.44 -3.92
N LEU A 81 1.24 7.51 -2.68
CA LEU A 81 2.30 6.61 -2.21
C LEU A 81 1.78 5.24 -1.79
N GLY A 82 0.53 5.13 -1.33
CA GLY A 82 -0.07 3.83 -1.03
C GLY A 82 -0.56 3.09 -2.28
N SER A 83 -0.96 3.83 -3.32
CA SER A 83 -1.42 3.23 -4.58
C SER A 83 -0.26 2.68 -5.43
N PRO A 84 -0.57 1.90 -6.49
CA PRO A 84 0.41 1.50 -7.51
C PRO A 84 0.98 2.66 -8.32
N GLU A 85 0.39 3.86 -8.24
CA GLU A 85 0.81 5.01 -9.03
C GLU A 85 2.20 5.52 -8.66
N LYS A 86 2.67 5.25 -7.44
CA LYS A 86 4.07 5.52 -7.05
C LYS A 86 5.08 4.90 -8.02
N GLU A 87 4.74 3.78 -8.67
CA GLU A 87 5.64 3.09 -9.61
C GLU A 87 6.00 3.95 -10.83
N LEU A 88 5.18 4.95 -11.16
CA LEU A 88 5.48 5.93 -12.20
C LEU A 88 6.69 6.81 -11.86
N PHE A 89 7.00 6.95 -10.57
CA PHE A 89 8.09 7.77 -10.05
C PHE A 89 9.32 6.93 -9.66
N TYR A 90 9.29 5.62 -9.92
CA TYR A 90 10.36 4.72 -9.51
C TYR A 90 11.53 4.74 -10.50
N ASP A 91 12.70 5.15 -10.03
CA ASP A 91 13.94 5.01 -10.80
C ASP A 91 14.58 3.63 -10.54
N ARG A 92 14.65 2.81 -11.59
CA ARG A 92 15.25 1.47 -11.54
C ARG A 92 16.76 1.51 -11.33
N GLY A 93 17.44 2.57 -11.75
CA GLY A 93 18.88 2.72 -11.61
C GLY A 93 19.28 2.90 -10.15
N THR A 94 18.63 3.83 -9.45
CA THR A 94 18.89 4.14 -8.04
C THR A 94 18.01 3.35 -7.06
N LYS A 95 17.05 2.56 -7.56
CA LYS A 95 16.05 1.81 -6.76
C LYS A 95 15.30 2.71 -5.77
N THR A 96 14.98 3.92 -6.19
CA THR A 96 14.43 4.99 -5.35
C THR A 96 13.30 5.69 -6.07
N TYR A 97 12.24 6.06 -5.35
CA TYR A 97 11.17 6.87 -5.92
C TYR A 97 11.58 8.35 -5.90
N VAL A 98 11.42 9.07 -7.00
CA VAL A 98 11.91 10.45 -7.15
C VAL A 98 10.75 11.42 -7.34
N PHE A 99 10.69 12.44 -6.48
CA PHE A 99 9.66 13.48 -6.49
C PHE A 99 10.31 14.87 -6.50
N ASP A 100 9.92 15.69 -7.46
CA ASP A 100 10.33 17.10 -7.54
C ASP A 100 9.37 17.98 -6.72
N ARG A 101 9.31 17.74 -5.41
CA ARG A 101 8.41 18.39 -4.45
C ARG A 101 9.18 18.93 -3.24
N ASP A 102 8.52 19.71 -2.39
CA ASP A 102 9.18 20.31 -1.22
C ASP A 102 9.51 19.26 -0.13
N PRO A 103 10.79 19.08 0.24
CA PRO A 103 11.18 18.09 1.25
C PRO A 103 10.79 18.47 2.68
N GLN A 104 10.59 19.76 2.97
CA GLN A 104 10.29 20.27 4.30
C GLN A 104 8.84 19.91 4.64
N MET A 105 7.90 20.20 3.74
CA MET A 105 6.49 19.80 3.85
C MET A 105 6.30 18.28 3.78
N PHE A 106 7.09 17.60 2.94
CA PHE A 106 7.02 16.14 2.81
C PHE A 106 7.25 15.40 4.12
N ARG A 107 8.02 15.96 5.07
CA ARG A 107 8.20 15.37 6.40
C ARG A 107 6.87 15.14 7.12
N ASN A 108 5.94 16.10 7.05
CA ASN A 108 4.63 16.00 7.68
C ASN A 108 3.77 14.95 6.97
N ILE A 109 3.86 14.91 5.65
CA ILE A 109 3.19 13.93 4.80
C ILE A 109 3.68 12.51 5.13
N LEU A 110 4.99 12.29 5.25
CA LEU A 110 5.55 10.99 5.61
C LEU A 110 5.15 10.55 7.02
N ASN A 111 5.03 11.50 7.95
CA ASN A 111 4.54 11.20 9.30
C ASN A 111 3.06 10.77 9.31
N TYR A 112 2.24 11.28 8.39
CA TYR A 112 0.87 10.80 8.23
C TYR A 112 0.84 9.30 7.90
N TYR A 113 1.68 8.82 6.97
CA TYR A 113 1.75 7.37 6.68
C TYR A 113 2.24 6.51 7.86
N ARG A 114 3.08 7.08 8.73
CA ARG A 114 3.65 6.35 9.88
C ARG A 114 2.71 6.31 11.08
N LEU A 115 2.01 7.42 11.35
CA LEU A 115 1.25 7.62 12.58
C LEU A 115 -0.27 7.66 12.35
N GLY A 116 -0.72 7.77 11.10
CA GLY A 116 -2.13 7.98 10.73
C GLY A 116 -2.68 9.36 11.08
N ARG A 117 -1.83 10.30 11.49
CA ARG A 117 -2.23 11.67 11.89
C ARG A 117 -1.43 12.70 11.13
N LEU A 118 -2.11 13.57 10.40
CA LEU A 118 -1.49 14.64 9.64
C LEU A 118 -1.43 15.92 10.48
N HIS A 119 -0.22 16.40 10.71
CA HIS A 119 0.03 17.64 11.44
C HIS A 119 0.50 18.73 10.50
N PHE A 120 0.08 19.96 10.77
CA PHE A 120 0.50 21.16 10.06
C PHE A 120 1.59 21.89 10.86
N SER A 121 2.61 22.42 10.17
CA SER A 121 3.55 23.37 10.76
C SER A 121 3.22 24.78 10.29
N SER A 122 3.22 25.71 11.24
CA SER A 122 3.10 27.16 11.02
C SER A 122 4.24 27.78 10.20
N ASP A 123 5.29 27.02 9.92
CA ASP A 123 6.42 27.49 9.11
C ASP A 123 6.03 27.70 7.64
N TYR A 124 4.96 27.05 7.19
CA TYR A 124 4.51 27.02 5.81
C TYR A 124 3.26 27.86 5.56
N CYS A 125 3.06 28.27 4.31
CA CYS A 125 1.76 28.75 3.89
C CYS A 125 0.74 27.60 3.86
N ALA A 126 -0.48 27.85 4.34
CA ALA A 126 -1.56 26.87 4.32
C ALA A 126 -1.94 26.45 2.89
N ASP A 127 -1.94 27.39 1.94
CA ASP A 127 -2.27 27.10 0.54
C ASP A 127 -1.22 26.24 -0.13
N GLU A 128 0.07 26.52 0.09
CA GLU A 128 1.16 25.69 -0.43
C GLU A 128 1.12 24.28 0.18
N PHE A 129 0.79 24.17 1.47
CA PHE A 129 0.62 22.85 2.08
C PHE A 129 -0.57 22.09 1.48
N ARG A 130 -1.68 22.78 1.15
CA ARG A 130 -2.81 22.17 0.43
C ARG A 130 -2.39 21.67 -0.95
N ASP A 131 -1.55 22.41 -1.67
CA ASP A 131 -1.04 22.00 -2.98
C ASP A 131 -0.19 20.72 -2.87
N GLU A 132 0.67 20.62 -1.84
CA GLU A 132 1.43 19.38 -1.58
C GLU A 132 0.50 18.22 -1.20
N LEU A 133 -0.49 18.44 -0.33
CA LEU A 133 -1.46 17.39 0.03
C LEU A 133 -2.25 16.90 -1.19
N SER A 134 -2.65 17.83 -2.07
CA SER A 134 -3.31 17.51 -3.33
C SER A 134 -2.44 16.63 -4.24
N PHE A 135 -1.15 16.97 -4.38
CA PHE A 135 -0.20 16.16 -5.15
C PHE A 135 -0.11 14.72 -4.64
N PHE A 136 0.03 14.54 -3.32
CA PHE A 136 0.10 13.20 -2.71
C PHE A 136 -1.28 12.54 -2.54
N ARG A 137 -2.36 13.19 -2.99
CA ARG A 137 -3.76 12.75 -2.87
C ARG A 137 -4.19 12.45 -1.44
N ILE A 138 -3.75 13.29 -0.51
CA ILE A 138 -4.18 13.24 0.89
C ILE A 138 -5.27 14.29 1.06
N SER A 139 -6.44 13.87 1.51
CA SER A 139 -7.53 14.79 1.81
C SER A 139 -7.12 15.78 2.91
N ILE A 140 -7.46 17.05 2.74
CA ILE A 140 -7.24 18.06 3.77
C ILE A 140 -7.91 17.66 5.08
N ASN A 141 -9.04 16.95 5.01
CA ASN A 141 -9.80 16.47 6.17
C ASN A 141 -9.03 15.43 7.02
N ALA A 142 -7.90 14.90 6.53
CA ALA A 142 -7.02 14.02 7.30
C ALA A 142 -6.18 14.79 8.35
N VAL A 143 -6.16 16.11 8.30
CA VAL A 143 -5.48 16.97 9.29
C VAL A 143 -6.10 16.75 10.67
N ALA A 144 -5.24 16.47 11.65
CA ALA A 144 -5.67 16.28 13.03
C ALA A 144 -6.32 17.54 13.61
N ASN A 145 -7.31 17.36 14.50
CA ASN A 145 -8.05 18.46 15.14
C ASN A 145 -7.17 19.55 15.76
N CYS A 146 -5.99 19.18 16.29
CA CYS A 146 -5.03 20.14 16.87
C CYS A 146 -4.47 21.16 15.87
N CYS A 147 -4.51 20.85 14.56
CA CYS A 147 -3.96 21.67 13.49
C CYS A 147 -5.06 22.29 12.60
N TRP A 148 -6.31 21.84 12.74
CA TRP A 148 -7.42 22.24 11.87
C TRP A 148 -7.65 23.76 11.87
N MET A 149 -7.67 24.38 13.05
CA MET A 149 -7.95 25.82 13.19
C MET A 149 -6.93 26.71 12.47
N ILE A 150 -5.69 26.24 12.30
CA ILE A 150 -4.62 26.99 11.65
C ILE A 150 -4.79 26.93 10.13
N ILE A 151 -5.16 25.76 9.61
CA ILE A 151 -5.38 25.57 8.17
C ILE A 151 -6.69 26.23 7.73
N ASP A 152 -7.76 26.11 8.49
CA ASP A 152 -9.09 26.62 8.12
C ASP A 152 -9.16 28.16 8.13
N ASN A 153 -8.42 28.81 9.04
CA ASN A 153 -8.38 30.27 9.12
C ASN A 153 -6.96 30.83 8.87
N PRO A 154 -6.49 30.81 7.61
CA PRO A 154 -5.14 31.27 7.26
C PRO A 154 -4.99 32.78 7.45
N GLY A 155 -6.08 33.55 7.50
CA GLY A 155 -6.05 35.01 7.68
C GLY A 155 -5.52 35.49 9.04
N LYS A 156 -5.30 34.57 9.99
CA LYS A 156 -4.60 34.84 11.26
C LYS A 156 -3.11 34.55 11.22
N PHE A 157 -2.61 33.97 10.13
CA PHE A 157 -1.21 33.60 9.97
C PHE A 157 -0.60 34.38 8.80
N ASP A 158 0.57 34.95 9.05
CA ASP A 158 1.28 35.92 8.22
C ASP A 158 1.25 35.63 6.71
N SER A 159 0.58 36.51 5.95
CA SER A 159 0.41 36.42 4.50
C SER A 159 1.72 36.56 3.71
N THR A 160 2.79 37.07 4.33
CA THR A 160 4.10 37.21 3.69
C THR A 160 4.74 35.86 3.32
N LYS A 161 4.33 34.76 3.98
CA LYS A 161 4.86 33.42 3.71
C LYS A 161 4.37 32.80 2.39
N CYS A 162 3.23 33.24 1.85
CA CYS A 162 2.64 32.75 0.59
C CYS A 162 3.37 33.29 -0.66
N SER A 163 4.04 34.44 -0.55
CA SER A 163 4.72 35.10 -1.67
C SER A 163 6.13 34.57 -1.94
N THR A 164 6.79 33.97 -0.95
CA THR A 164 8.22 33.63 -1.03
C THR A 164 8.50 32.37 -1.84
N TRP A 165 7.60 31.39 -1.88
CA TRP A 165 7.83 30.14 -2.62
C TRP A 165 7.45 30.20 -4.10
N ARG A 166 6.41 30.97 -4.48
CA ARG A 166 6.01 31.09 -5.90
C ARG A 166 7.14 31.67 -6.78
N ILE A 167 8.07 32.41 -6.19
CA ILE A 167 9.26 32.96 -6.86
C ILE A 167 10.39 31.92 -6.99
N ARG A 168 10.47 30.92 -6.09
CA ARG A 168 11.59 29.96 -6.02
C ARG A 168 11.46 28.76 -6.99
N MET A 169 10.27 28.48 -7.53
CA MET A 169 9.97 27.35 -8.44
C MET A 169 9.94 27.72 -9.94
N ARG A 170 10.33 28.95 -10.33
CA ARG A 170 10.43 29.41 -11.73
C ARG A 170 11.86 29.75 -12.18
N GLY A 171 12.87 29.33 -11.43
CA GLY A 171 14.29 29.56 -11.71
C GLY A 171 15.01 28.29 -12.11
#